data_AF-A0A3D3Z9U5-F1
#
_entry.id   AF-A0A3D3Z9U5-F1
#
_cell.length_a   1.000
_cell.length_b   1.000
_cell.length_c   1.000
_cell.angle_alpha   90.00
_cell.angle_beta   90.00
_cell.angle_gamma   90.00
#
_symmetry.space_group_name_H-M   'P 1'
#
loop_
_entity.id
_entity.type
_entity.pdbx_description
1 polymer ?
#
loop_
_entity_poly.entity_id
_entity_poly.type
_entity_poly.pdbx_seq_one_letter_code
_entity_poly.pdbx_strand_id
1 'polypeptide(L)'
;MLNQKDILQTQDMIDKRHLDIRTITMGISLLDCCDPDLKTCCDKIYRKITRCAKDLVKVGEDIEKEFGIPIVNKRISVTPISIVAGSCETDSYVEIAKTLDAAAITCGVNFIGGFSALVQKGCTSGDWKLIRSIPEAMAAT
;
A
#
# COMPACT_ATOMS: atom_id res chain seq x y z
N MET A 1 27.55 -0.72 -6.15
CA MET A 1 27.53 -0.36 -4.71
C MET A 1 27.70 1.15 -4.62
N LEU A 2 26.87 1.81 -3.81
CA LEU A 2 27.04 3.24 -3.52
C LEU A 2 28.33 3.43 -2.71
N ASN A 3 29.16 4.39 -3.11
CA ASN A 3 30.40 4.74 -2.41
C ASN A 3 30.26 6.10 -1.70
N GLN A 4 31.22 6.43 -0.84
CA GLN A 4 31.16 7.65 -0.03
C GLN A 4 31.11 8.95 -0.85
N LYS A 5 31.71 8.98 -2.06
CA LYS A 5 31.63 10.14 -2.96
C LYS A 5 30.22 10.35 -3.49
N ASP A 6 29.48 9.27 -3.78
CA ASP A 6 28.09 9.35 -4.26
C ASP A 6 27.17 9.95 -3.18
N ILE A 7 27.40 9.58 -1.91
CA ILE A 7 26.67 10.12 -0.76
C ILE A 7 26.95 11.63 -0.60
N LEU A 8 28.23 12.04 -0.63
CA LEU A 8 28.62 13.44 -0.52
C LEU A 8 28.10 14.29 -1.68
N GLN A 9 28.08 13.76 -2.91
CA GLN A 9 27.48 14.44 -4.05
C GLN A 9 25.96 14.62 -3.89
N THR A 10 25.28 13.61 -3.35
CA THR A 10 23.83 13.68 -3.12
C THR A 10 23.50 14.76 -2.08
N GLN A 11 24.29 14.84 -1.01
CA GLN A 11 24.16 15.90 0.00
C GLN A 11 24.33 17.29 -0.62
N ASP A 12 25.38 17.50 -1.44
CA ASP A 12 25.60 18.78 -2.14
C ASP A 12 24.44 19.16 -3.08
N MET A 13 23.83 18.16 -3.74
CA MET A 13 22.65 18.37 -4.58
C MET A 13 21.42 18.80 -3.79
N ILE A 14 21.18 18.18 -2.63
CA ILE A 14 20.07 18.52 -1.74
C ILE A 14 20.21 19.97 -1.26
N ASP A 15 21.39 20.33 -0.75
CA ASP A 15 21.67 21.66 -0.21
C ASP A 15 21.52 22.76 -1.27
N LYS A 16 21.93 22.49 -2.52
CA LYS A 16 21.98 23.50 -3.59
C LYS A 16 20.76 23.56 -4.50
N ARG A 17 19.88 22.54 -4.50
CA ARG A 17 18.82 22.42 -5.54
C ARG A 17 17.39 22.32 -5.02
N HIS A 18 17.14 22.50 -3.72
CA HIS A 18 15.79 22.53 -3.13
C HIS A 18 14.89 21.38 -3.61
N LEU A 19 15.42 20.15 -3.56
CA LEU A 19 14.71 18.96 -4.00
C LEU A 19 13.61 18.56 -3.00
N ASP A 20 12.54 17.96 -3.49
CA ASP A 20 11.48 17.33 -2.69
C ASP A 20 11.29 15.86 -3.07
N ILE A 21 10.84 15.05 -2.10
CA ILE A 21 10.44 13.67 -2.34
C ILE A 21 8.93 13.64 -2.47
N ARG A 22 8.44 13.39 -3.70
CA ARG A 22 7.00 13.32 -3.95
C ARG A 22 6.30 12.21 -3.16
N THR A 23 6.91 11.05 -3.03
CA THR A 23 6.34 9.92 -2.28
C THR A 23 7.39 8.92 -1.86
N ILE A 24 7.20 8.33 -0.68
CA ILE A 24 7.76 7.03 -0.33
C ILE A 24 6.62 6.01 -0.33
N THR A 25 6.89 4.79 -0.80
CA THR A 25 5.88 3.73 -0.89
C THR A 25 6.45 2.43 -0.34
N MET A 26 5.76 1.84 0.64
CA MET A 26 6.06 0.49 1.11
C MET A 26 5.19 -0.52 0.35
N GLY A 27 5.83 -1.44 -0.37
CA GLY A 27 5.15 -2.58 -1.01
C GLY A 27 5.00 -3.74 -0.03
N ILE A 28 3.78 -4.26 0.16
CA ILE A 28 3.48 -5.37 1.05
C ILE A 28 2.82 -6.50 0.27
N SER A 29 3.47 -7.66 0.24
CA SER A 29 2.85 -8.87 -0.32
C SER A 29 1.75 -9.39 0.60
N LEU A 30 0.59 -9.74 0.06
CA LEU A 30 -0.55 -10.29 0.80
C LEU A 30 -0.86 -11.76 0.44
N LEU A 31 0.01 -12.44 -0.30
CA LEU A 31 -0.24 -13.83 -0.75
C LEU A 31 -0.38 -14.83 0.41
N ASP A 32 0.26 -14.56 1.56
CA ASP A 32 0.12 -15.35 2.79
C ASP A 32 -1.15 -15.01 3.60
N CYS A 33 -1.93 -14.03 3.14
CA CYS A 33 -3.20 -13.62 3.75
C CYS A 33 -4.41 -14.27 3.07
N CYS A 34 -4.21 -15.03 1.99
CA CYS A 34 -5.26 -15.79 1.32
C CYS A 34 -5.98 -16.74 2.30
N ASP A 35 -7.31 -16.78 2.22
CA ASP A 35 -8.16 -17.63 3.05
C ASP A 35 -9.54 -17.77 2.39
N PRO A 36 -10.18 -18.96 2.41
CA PRO A 36 -11.56 -19.11 1.94
C PRO A 36 -12.55 -18.27 2.75
N ASP A 37 -12.33 -18.09 4.06
CA ASP A 37 -13.16 -17.23 4.90
C ASP A 37 -12.75 -15.76 4.73
N LEU A 38 -13.67 -14.94 4.24
CA LEU A 38 -13.47 -13.51 4.01
C LEU A 38 -13.02 -12.79 5.29
N LYS A 39 -13.63 -13.12 6.43
CA LYS A 39 -13.34 -12.44 7.70
C LYS A 39 -11.92 -12.73 8.16
N THR A 40 -11.50 -13.99 8.06
CA THR A 40 -10.13 -14.42 8.36
C THR A 40 -9.12 -13.79 7.40
N CYS A 41 -9.45 -13.71 6.10
CA CYS A 41 -8.61 -12.99 5.13
C CYS A 41 -8.43 -11.51 5.51
N CYS A 42 -9.51 -10.81 5.83
CA CYS A 42 -9.47 -9.41 6.27
C CYS A 42 -8.60 -9.22 7.54
N ASP A 43 -8.78 -10.05 8.56
CA ASP A 43 -7.98 -9.98 9.79
C ASP A 43 -6.47 -10.19 9.51
N LYS A 44 -6.11 -11.16 8.65
CA LYS A 44 -4.72 -11.37 8.23
C LYS A 44 -4.15 -10.15 7.51
N ILE A 45 -4.90 -9.58 6.55
CA ILE A 45 -4.49 -8.39 5.78
C ILE A 45 -4.25 -7.21 6.73
N TYR A 46 -5.21 -6.90 7.61
CA TYR A 46 -5.12 -5.80 8.55
C TYR A 46 -3.91 -5.94 9.47
N ARG A 47 -3.73 -7.10 10.10
CA ARG A 47 -2.60 -7.37 11.00
C ARG A 47 -1.27 -7.27 10.28
N LYS A 48 -1.18 -7.76 9.05
CA LYS A 48 0.07 -7.74 8.29
C LYS A 48 0.47 -6.30 7.93
N ILE A 49 -0.46 -5.52 7.38
CA ILE A 49 -0.21 -4.14 6.97
C ILE A 49 0.19 -3.30 8.19
N THR A 50 -0.63 -3.33 9.25
CA THR A 50 -0.38 -2.54 10.47
C THR A 50 0.93 -2.92 11.15
N ARG A 51 1.30 -4.21 11.19
CA ARG A 51 2.59 -4.66 11.71
C ARG A 51 3.77 -4.17 10.86
N CYS A 52 3.68 -4.27 9.54
CA CYS A 52 4.78 -3.95 8.64
C CYS A 52 5.00 -2.44 8.48
N ALA A 53 3.93 -1.66 8.42
CA ALA A 53 3.98 -0.22 8.16
C ALA A 53 3.88 0.65 9.42
N LYS A 54 3.89 0.06 10.64
CA LYS A 54 3.75 0.79 11.92
C LYS A 54 4.68 2.01 12.07
N ASP A 55 5.90 1.92 11.55
CA ASP A 55 6.93 2.96 11.69
C ASP A 55 7.11 3.78 10.40
N LEU A 56 6.36 3.51 9.33
CA LEU A 56 6.60 4.10 8.01
C LEU A 56 6.50 5.63 8.03
N VAL A 57 5.45 6.17 8.65
CA VAL A 57 5.25 7.62 8.74
C VAL A 57 6.29 8.26 9.65
N LYS A 58 6.49 7.69 10.84
CA LYS A 58 7.49 8.18 11.81
C LYS A 58 8.89 8.25 11.20
N VAL A 59 9.34 7.17 10.57
CA VAL A 59 10.66 7.12 9.93
C VAL A 59 10.73 8.11 8.76
N GLY A 60 9.64 8.27 8.00
CA GLY A 60 9.55 9.30 6.97
C GLY A 60 9.76 10.71 7.55
N GLU A 61 9.06 11.06 8.63
CA GLU A 61 9.18 12.36 9.30
C GLU A 61 10.56 12.58 9.95
N ASP A 62 11.18 11.53 10.47
CA ASP A 62 12.53 11.61 11.03
C ASP A 62 13.55 11.89 9.92
N ILE A 63 13.42 11.27 8.74
CA ILE A 63 14.23 11.57 7.55
C ILE A 63 14.02 13.01 7.08
N GLU A 64 12.77 13.51 7.06
CA GLU A 64 12.47 14.90 6.71
C GLU A 64 13.21 15.89 7.61
N LYS A 65 13.24 15.62 8.93
CA LYS A 65 13.92 16.46 9.92
C LYS A 65 15.45 16.38 9.80
N GLU A 66 16.00 15.20 9.55
CA GLU A 66 17.45 14.99 9.47
C GLU A 66 18.05 15.66 8.24
N PHE A 67 17.40 15.55 7.09
CA PHE A 67 17.95 16.03 5.81
C PHE A 67 17.34 17.36 5.33
N GLY A 68 16.31 17.87 6.00
CA GLY A 68 15.63 19.11 5.59
C GLY A 68 14.89 19.01 4.25
N ILE A 69 14.58 17.79 3.79
CA ILE A 69 13.90 17.51 2.53
C ILE A 69 12.45 17.13 2.82
N PRO A 70 11.45 17.81 2.23
CA PRO A 70 10.06 17.43 2.43
C PRO A 70 9.72 16.11 1.72
N ILE A 71 9.01 15.23 2.41
CA ILE A 71 8.39 14.00 1.90
C ILE A 71 6.87 14.20 1.84
N VAL A 72 6.39 14.55 0.66
CA VAL A 72 5.00 14.98 0.44
C VAL A 72 3.99 13.87 0.74
N ASN A 73 4.32 12.61 0.41
CA ASN A 73 3.41 11.48 0.62
C ASN A 73 4.12 10.25 1.21
N LYS A 74 3.42 9.57 2.12
CA LYS A 74 3.75 8.22 2.60
C LYS A 74 2.62 7.28 2.16
N ARG A 75 2.94 6.24 1.40
CA ARG A 75 1.94 5.35 0.76
C ARG A 75 2.24 3.89 1.02
N ILE A 76 1.23 3.05 0.87
CA ILE A 76 1.35 1.60 0.84
C ILE A 76 0.84 1.09 -0.50
N SER A 77 1.50 0.09 -1.07
CA SER A 77 0.95 -0.70 -2.18
C SER A 77 0.91 -2.17 -1.82
N VAL A 78 -0.15 -2.85 -2.22
CA VAL A 78 -0.34 -4.27 -1.91
C VAL A 78 -0.48 -5.12 -3.16
N THR A 79 -0.36 -6.45 -3.00
CA THR A 79 -0.71 -7.42 -4.04
C THR A 79 -2.11 -7.13 -4.59
N PRO A 80 -2.35 -7.21 -5.92
CA PRO A 80 -3.68 -7.02 -6.48
C PRO A 80 -4.74 -7.83 -5.74
N ILE A 81 -5.74 -7.16 -5.20
CA ILE A 81 -6.75 -7.81 -4.35
C ILE A 81 -7.53 -8.89 -5.09
N SER A 82 -7.67 -8.83 -6.42
CA SER A 82 -8.33 -9.90 -7.16
C SER A 82 -7.61 -11.25 -7.06
N ILE A 83 -6.27 -11.22 -6.88
CA ILE A 83 -5.44 -12.42 -6.70
C ILE A 83 -5.58 -12.97 -5.28
N VAL A 84 -5.55 -12.09 -4.27
CA VAL A 84 -5.65 -12.48 -2.85
C VAL A 84 -7.06 -13.00 -2.54
N ALA A 85 -8.06 -12.19 -2.90
CA ALA A 85 -9.47 -12.46 -2.66
C ALA A 85 -10.05 -13.52 -3.60
N GLY A 86 -9.33 -13.90 -4.66
CA GLY A 86 -9.72 -15.01 -5.54
C GLY A 86 -9.84 -16.35 -4.82
N SER A 87 -9.24 -16.47 -3.63
CA SER A 87 -9.40 -17.63 -2.74
C SER A 87 -10.65 -17.56 -1.84
N CYS A 88 -11.26 -16.37 -1.67
CA CYS A 88 -12.36 -16.15 -0.75
C CYS A 88 -13.71 -16.59 -1.36
N GLU A 89 -14.52 -17.26 -0.56
CA GLU A 89 -15.90 -17.65 -0.90
C GLU A 89 -16.88 -16.50 -0.60
N THR A 90 -16.78 -15.41 -1.36
CA THR A 90 -17.64 -14.23 -1.23
C THR A 90 -18.07 -13.69 -2.59
N ASP A 91 -19.19 -12.96 -2.64
CA ASP A 91 -19.68 -12.30 -3.85
C ASP A 91 -19.15 -10.86 -4.02
N SER A 92 -18.62 -10.27 -2.95
CA SER A 92 -18.12 -8.89 -2.93
C SER A 92 -16.81 -8.77 -2.16
N TYR A 93 -15.93 -7.87 -2.62
CA TYR A 93 -14.66 -7.55 -1.98
C TYR A 93 -14.66 -6.20 -1.27
N VAL A 94 -15.83 -5.58 -1.09
CA VAL A 94 -15.98 -4.29 -0.40
C VAL A 94 -15.43 -4.34 1.03
N GLU A 95 -15.64 -5.43 1.76
CA GLU A 95 -15.08 -5.58 3.12
C GLU A 95 -13.55 -5.62 3.14
N ILE A 96 -12.91 -6.11 2.07
CA ILE A 96 -11.46 -6.05 1.93
C ILE A 96 -11.02 -4.60 1.69
N ALA A 97 -11.75 -3.84 0.86
CA ALA A 97 -11.46 -2.41 0.67
C ALA A 97 -11.53 -1.63 1.98
N LYS A 98 -12.60 -1.82 2.77
CA LYS A 98 -12.74 -1.23 4.12
C LYS A 98 -11.60 -1.64 5.05
N THR A 99 -11.16 -2.89 4.96
CA THR A 99 -10.02 -3.40 5.74
C THR A 99 -8.71 -2.70 5.36
N LEU A 100 -8.47 -2.48 4.06
CA LEU A 100 -7.31 -1.73 3.59
C LEU A 100 -7.35 -0.27 4.08
N ASP A 101 -8.52 0.37 4.00
CA ASP A 101 -8.72 1.75 4.45
C ASP A 101 -8.48 1.88 5.97
N ALA A 102 -9.09 1.00 6.77
CA ALA A 102 -8.84 0.96 8.21
C ALA A 102 -7.35 0.76 8.55
N ALA A 103 -6.64 -0.08 7.79
CA ALA A 103 -5.20 -0.27 7.96
C ALA A 103 -4.41 0.99 7.57
N ALA A 104 -4.80 1.67 6.49
CA ALA A 104 -4.18 2.92 6.04
C ALA A 104 -4.32 4.03 7.08
N ILE A 105 -5.54 4.22 7.61
CA ILE A 105 -5.84 5.16 8.70
C ILE A 105 -4.99 4.83 9.92
N THR A 106 -4.93 3.55 10.31
CA THR A 106 -4.14 3.11 11.47
C THR A 106 -2.65 3.37 11.30
N CYS A 107 -2.11 3.20 10.11
CA CYS A 107 -0.70 3.49 9.80
C CYS A 107 -0.42 4.98 9.56
N GLY A 108 -1.44 5.84 9.46
CA GLY A 108 -1.29 7.27 9.17
C GLY A 108 -0.80 7.58 7.76
N VAL A 109 -0.95 6.66 6.80
CA VAL A 109 -0.48 6.85 5.42
C VAL A 109 -1.52 7.60 4.59
N ASN A 110 -1.08 8.29 3.54
CA ASN A 110 -1.98 9.09 2.70
C ASN A 110 -2.93 8.21 1.89
N PHE A 111 -2.41 7.11 1.33
CA PHE A 111 -3.19 6.20 0.48
C PHE A 111 -2.61 4.78 0.52
N ILE A 112 -3.50 3.80 0.39
CA ILE A 112 -3.16 2.41 0.11
C ILE A 112 -3.67 2.03 -1.28
N GLY A 113 -2.76 1.58 -2.14
CA GLY A 113 -3.07 1.10 -3.49
C GLY A 113 -3.03 -0.42 -3.57
N GLY A 114 -3.75 -1.00 -4.52
CA GLY A 114 -3.73 -2.44 -4.79
C GLY A 114 -5.11 -3.10 -4.85
N PHE A 115 -6.20 -2.35 -4.59
CA PHE A 115 -7.56 -2.77 -4.93
C PHE A 115 -7.72 -2.77 -6.46
N SER A 116 -7.17 -3.80 -7.10
CA SER A 116 -6.91 -3.84 -8.54
C SER A 116 -6.95 -5.28 -9.05
N ALA A 117 -7.15 -5.42 -10.37
CA ALA A 117 -7.16 -6.68 -11.09
C ALA A 117 -6.28 -6.62 -12.35
N LEU A 118 -5.81 -7.77 -12.83
CA LEU A 118 -4.98 -7.90 -14.03
C LEU A 118 -5.75 -8.72 -15.08
N VAL A 119 -6.34 -8.04 -16.06
CA VAL A 119 -7.34 -8.61 -16.98
C VAL A 119 -6.92 -8.64 -18.45
N GLN A 120 -5.62 -8.44 -18.72
CA GLN A 120 -5.11 -8.25 -20.08
C GLN A 120 -5.31 -9.47 -20.99
N LYS A 121 -5.52 -10.66 -20.42
CA LYS A 121 -5.71 -11.93 -21.14
C LYS A 121 -7.06 -12.59 -20.84
N GLY A 122 -8.04 -11.80 -20.43
CA GLY A 122 -9.32 -12.28 -19.93
C GLY A 122 -9.43 -12.19 -18.42
N CYS A 123 -10.64 -12.36 -17.91
CA CYS A 123 -10.98 -12.19 -16.51
C CYS A 123 -11.32 -13.53 -15.86
N THR A 124 -10.79 -13.76 -14.67
CA THR A 124 -11.26 -14.83 -13.78
C THR A 124 -12.55 -14.41 -13.06
N SER A 125 -13.18 -15.33 -12.34
CA SER A 125 -14.31 -15.01 -11.46
C SER A 125 -13.92 -13.98 -10.40
N GLY A 126 -12.71 -14.08 -9.84
CA GLY A 126 -12.19 -13.14 -8.86
C GLY A 126 -11.99 -11.74 -9.42
N ASP A 127 -11.51 -11.62 -10.67
CA ASP A 127 -11.35 -10.32 -11.32
C ASP A 127 -12.69 -9.62 -11.53
N TRP A 128 -13.71 -10.35 -11.99
CA TRP A 128 -15.06 -9.78 -12.15
C TRP A 128 -15.69 -9.36 -10.84
N LYS A 129 -15.51 -10.15 -9.77
CA LYS A 129 -15.95 -9.78 -8.41
C LYS A 129 -15.28 -8.47 -7.96
N LEU A 130 -13.97 -8.33 -8.18
CA LEU A 130 -13.27 -7.10 -7.85
C LEU A 130 -13.79 -5.91 -8.65
N ILE A 131 -13.86 -6.01 -9.98
CA ILE A 131 -14.31 -4.92 -10.84
C ILE A 131 -15.71 -4.45 -10.46
N ARG A 132 -16.62 -5.38 -10.19
CA ARG A 132 -17.99 -5.07 -9.75
C ARG A 132 -18.04 -4.46 -8.35
N SER A 133 -17.06 -4.73 -7.50
CA SER A 133 -16.95 -4.15 -6.16
C SER A 133 -16.39 -2.72 -6.17
N ILE A 134 -15.74 -2.27 -7.25
CA ILE A 134 -15.09 -0.93 -7.32
C ILE A 134 -16.04 0.22 -6.97
N PRO A 135 -17.26 0.32 -7.54
CA PRO A 135 -18.12 1.48 -7.29
C PRO A 135 -18.50 1.63 -5.82
N GLU A 136 -18.85 0.53 -5.16
CA GLU A 136 -19.21 0.54 -3.74
C GLU A 136 -17.98 0.71 -2.85
N ALA A 137 -16.86 0.06 -3.18
CA ALA A 137 -15.61 0.20 -2.44
C ALA A 137 -15.15 1.68 -2.40
N MET A 138 -15.10 2.36 -3.56
CA MET A 138 -14.67 3.77 -3.64
C MET A 138 -15.67 4.75 -3.02
N ALA A 139 -16.91 4.35 -2.76
CA ALA A 139 -17.90 5.17 -2.06
C ALA A 139 -17.85 4.97 -0.53
N ALA A 140 -17.31 3.84 -0.07
CA ALA A 140 -17.30 3.43 1.33
C ALA A 140 -15.92 3.57 2.01
N THR A 141 -14.90 4.00 1.27
CA THR A 141 -13.52 4.25 1.73
C THR A 141 -13.03 5.56 1.12
#